data_AF-A0A258K3Y1-F1
#
_entry.id   AF-A0A258K3Y1-F1
#
_cell.length_a   1.000
_cell.length_b   1.000
_cell.length_c   1.000
_cell.angle_alpha   90.00
_cell.angle_beta   90.00
_cell.angle_gamma   90.00
#
_symmetry.space_group_name_H-M   'P 1'
#
loop_
_entity.id
_entity.type
_entity.pdbx_description
1 polymer ?
#
loop_
_entity_poly.entity_id
_entity_poly.type
_entity_poly.pdbx_seq_one_letter_code
_entity_poly.pdbx_strand_id
1 'polypeptide(L)' 'MIDFAELRRGMVDGQVRVNDVTDLRIVGAMLDIPRERFVPDHLRSLAYIDDDL' A
#
# COMPACT_ATOMS: atom_id res chain seq x y z
N MET A 1 0.67 18.12 0.77
CA MET A 1 1.24 17.14 -0.18
C MET A 1 0.89 15.76 0.36
N ILE A 2 0.47 14.81 -0.46
CA ILE A 2 0.07 13.48 0.01
C ILE A 2 1.33 12.71 0.43
N ASP A 3 1.32 12.13 1.63
CA ASP A 3 2.37 11.23 2.09
C ASP A 3 2.02 9.78 1.71
N PHE A 4 2.56 9.32 0.58
CA PHE A 4 2.35 7.95 0.11
C PHE A 4 3.04 6.89 0.99
N ALA A 5 4.07 7.27 1.75
CA ALA A 5 4.73 6.34 2.65
C ALA A 5 3.85 6.07 3.88
N GLU A 6 3.18 7.10 4.41
CA GLU A 6 2.19 6.94 5.48
C GLU A 6 1.01 6.07 5.03
N LEU A 7 0.40 6.38 3.87
CA LEU A 7 -0.73 5.60 3.34
C LEU A 7 -0.37 4.12 3.12
N ARG A 8 0.83 3.85 2.59
CA ARG A 8 1.33 2.49 2.39
C ARG A 8 1.53 1.73 3.68
N ARG A 9 2.10 2.37 4.71
CA ARG A 9 2.20 1.77 6.04
C ARG A 9 0.82 1.46 6.61
N GLY A 10 -0.13 2.38 6.47
CA GLY A 10 -1.53 2.16 6.86
C GLY A 10 -2.15 0.93 6.19
N MET A 11 -1.96 0.78 4.87
CA MET A 11 -2.42 -0.41 4.13
C MET A 11 -1.71 -1.69 4.60
N VAL A 12 -0.39 -1.65 4.82
CA VAL A 12 0.36 -2.82 5.28
C VAL A 12 -0.07 -3.26 6.68
N ASP A 13 -0.22 -2.31 7.61
CA ASP A 13 -0.59 -2.62 8.99
C ASP A 13 -2.07 -2.97 9.15
N GLY A 14 -2.96 -2.31 8.41
CA GLY A 14 -4.41 -2.48 8.53
C GLY A 14 -5.01 -3.56 7.63
N GLN A 15 -4.43 -3.82 6.47
CA GLN A 15 -4.97 -4.77 5.48
C GLN A 15 -4.05 -5.98 5.33
N VAL A 16 -2.76 -5.79 5.03
CA VAL A 16 -1.85 -6.91 4.70
C VAL A 16 -1.60 -7.81 5.89
N ARG A 17 -1.13 -7.26 7.01
CA ARG A 17 -0.75 -8.04 8.21
C ARG A 17 -1.96 -8.63 8.95
N VAL A 18 -3.11 -7.96 8.87
CA VAL A 18 -4.39 -8.43 9.43
C VAL A 18 -4.90 -9.65 8.68
N ASN A 19 -4.54 -9.82 7.40
CA ASN A 19 -4.88 -10.98 6.58
C ASN A 19 -3.77 -12.05 6.58
N ASP A 20 -3.12 -12.28 7.73
CA ASP A 20 -2.13 -13.35 7.97
C ASP A 20 -0.88 -13.35 7.08
N VAL A 21 -0.56 -12.23 6.42
CA VAL A 21 0.72 -12.07 5.72
C VAL A 21 1.83 -11.81 6.75
N THR A 22 2.51 -12.89 7.14
CA THR A 22 3.51 -12.89 8.22
C THR A 22 4.96 -12.99 7.72
N ASP A 23 5.19 -13.37 6.46
CA ASP A 23 6.54 -13.40 5.89
C ASP A 23 7.09 -11.97 5.77
N LEU A 24 8.12 -11.69 6.57
CA LEU A 24 8.76 -10.37 6.63
C LEU A 24 9.35 -9.91 5.28
N ARG A 25 9.69 -10.85 4.40
CA ARG A 25 10.18 -10.53 3.05
C ARG A 25 9.05 -9.98 2.18
N ILE A 26 7.84 -10.53 2.32
CA ILE A 26 6.65 -10.03 1.61
C ILE A 26 6.24 -8.67 2.16
N VAL A 27 6.17 -8.53 3.50
CA VAL A 27 5.85 -7.25 4.15
C VAL A 27 6.86 -6.16 3.78
N GLY A 28 8.16 -6.48 3.81
CA GLY A 28 9.21 -5.56 3.39
C GLY A 28 9.05 -5.12 1.93
N ALA A 29 8.80 -6.06 1.01
CA ALA A 29 8.55 -5.73 -0.39
C ALA A 29 7.33 -4.81 -0.57
N MET A 30 6.25 -5.03 0.19
CA MET A 30 5.05 -4.18 0.12
C MET A 30 5.27 -2.77 0.70
N LEU A 31 6.20 -2.61 1.65
CA LEU A 31 6.61 -1.29 2.15
C LEU A 31 7.55 -0.58 1.17
N ASP A 32 8.39 -1.32 0.46
CA ASP A 32 9.39 -0.74 -0.44
C ASP A 32 8.81 -0.37 -1.81
N ILE A 33 7.90 -1.17 -2.35
CA ILE A 33 7.36 -1.00 -3.70
C ILE A 33 6.21 0.02 -3.72
N PRO A 34 6.36 1.16 -4.40
CA PRO A 34 5.36 2.23 -4.42
C PRO A 34 4.19 1.93 -5.35
N ARG A 35 3.11 1.35 -4.80
CA ARG A 35 1.89 1.02 -5.56
C ARG A 35 1.32 2.22 -6.32
N GLU A 36 1.46 3.44 -5.79
CA GLU A 36 1.00 4.68 -6.45
C GLU A 36 1.71 5.02 -7.77
N ARG A 37 2.77 4.29 -8.15
CA ARG A 37 3.43 4.47 -9.45
C ARG A 37 2.84 3.59 -10.56
N PHE A 38 1.95 2.66 -10.21
CA PHE A 38 1.41 1.65 -11.12
C PHE A 38 -0.08 1.87 -11.42
N VAL A 39 -0.66 2.98 -10.96
CA VAL A 39 -2.04 3.39 -11.26
C VAL A 39 -2.04 4.67 -12.11
N PRO A 40 -3.11 4.96 -12.87
CA PRO A 40 -3.30 6.25 -13.53
C PRO A 40 -3.14 7.44 -12.58
N ASP A 41 -2.64 8.57 -13.07
CA ASP A 41 -2.31 9.73 -12.23
C ASP A 41 -3.48 10.23 -11.36
N HIS A 42 -4.71 10.17 -11.89
CA HIS A 42 -5.92 10.58 -11.18
C HIS A 42 -6.34 9.64 -10.04
N LEU A 43 -5.80 8.42 -10.00
CA LEU A 43 -6.06 7.41 -8.96
C LEU A 43 -4.95 7.31 -7.92
N ARG A 44 -3.83 8.02 -8.10
CA ARG A 44 -2.66 7.88 -7.23
C ARG A 44 -2.98 8.18 -5.77
N SER A 45 -3.79 9.19 -5.50
CA SER A 45 -4.24 9.54 -4.14
C SER A 45 -5.08 8.45 -3.47
N LEU A 46 -5.66 7.54 -4.26
CA LEU A 46 -6.48 6.44 -3.81
C LEU A 46 -5.74 5.10 -3.83
N ALA A 47 -4.47 5.04 -4.25
CA ALA A 47 -3.74 3.80 -4.53
C ALA A 47 -3.65 2.78 -3.37
N TYR A 48 -3.99 3.17 -2.15
CA TYR A 48 -3.88 2.38 -0.91
C TYR A 48 -5.23 2.14 -0.22
N ILE A 49 -6.35 2.49 -0.86
CA ILE A 49 -7.68 2.10 -0.37
C ILE A 49 -7.94 0.63 -0.72
N ASP A 50 -8.78 -0.01 0.09
CA ASP A 50 -9.26 -1.37 -0.16
C ASP A 50 -10.52 -1.30 -1.03
N ASP A 51 -10.35 -0.91 -2.29
CA ASP A 51 -11.42 -0.76 -3.28
C ASP A 51 -10.88 -1.08 -4.68
N ASP A 52 -11.79 -1.35 -5.62
CA ASP A 52 -11.45 -1.61 -7.01
C ASP A 52 -11.07 -0.29 -7.73
N LEU A 53 -9.83 -0.22 -8.25
CA LEU A 53 -9.21 0.95 -8.88
C LEU A 53 -8.96 0.74 -10.38
#